data_AF-A0A4Y9XZE5-F1
#
_entry.id   AF-A0A4Y9XZE5-F1
#
_cell.length_a   1.000
_cell.length_b   1.000
_cell.length_c   1.000
_cell.angle_alpha   90.00
_cell.angle_beta   90.00
_cell.angle_gamma   90.00
#
_symmetry.space_group_name_H-M   'P 1'
#
loop_
_entity.id
_entity.type
_entity.pdbx_description
1 polymer ?
#
loop_
_entity_poly.entity_id
_entity_poly.type
_entity_poly.pdbx_seq_one_letter_code
_entity_poly.pdbx_strand_id
1 'polypeptide(L)'
;MYSARNNVYGDSASASDTDSAETPSAPTLPAHLSQIRARLAPLHHVEALLVSRLVPPSEDAPFLPERPRVDTTGEVFVRPGSWKRGWRIGPFGGGGHGPVGGEERELAEEVQGVLWRCSSDLMTLWHDPTVRSILKKRKIRLEESPGFFLNELPRVTAPSYQPSDDDVLKARLKTVGVSEYRFEMEAGSESGTQWRIIDVGGSRSQRQTWVPFFDDIDAIIFLAPISCFDQTLAEDRSVNRLEDSVLLWKAVCSNKLLARVDLVLFLNKCDILASKLGSGIRLAKYVKSFGERPNESEAVEKYFKSKFNAIHREYSPIPRKYYGFCTSVTDTTTTGGIIASGM
;
A
#
# COMPACT_ATOMS: atom_id res chain seq x y z
N MET A 1 29.81 30.76 46.59
CA MET A 1 29.88 30.39 48.03
C MET A 1 29.41 28.95 48.12
N TYR A 2 30.37 28.01 48.21
CA TYR A 2 30.66 27.20 49.42
C TYR A 2 29.53 26.19 49.73
N SER A 3 29.73 24.90 49.96
CA SER A 3 30.88 24.02 50.20
C SER A 3 30.23 22.62 50.39
N ALA A 4 30.55 21.58 49.63
CA ALA A 4 31.63 20.60 49.84
C ALA A 4 31.57 19.76 51.12
N ARG A 5 31.86 18.45 50.92
CA ARG A 5 32.36 17.38 51.82
C ARG A 5 31.26 16.49 52.46
N ASN A 6 31.35 15.16 52.44
CA ASN A 6 32.55 14.34 52.60
C ASN A 6 32.55 13.02 51.78
N ASN A 7 33.76 12.71 51.35
CA ASN A 7 34.24 11.45 50.82
C ASN A 7 34.78 10.60 51.99
N VAL A 8 34.48 9.31 52.04
CA VAL A 8 35.25 8.34 52.84
C VAL A 8 35.56 7.16 51.93
N TYR A 9 36.86 7.00 51.67
CA TYR A 9 37.49 5.90 50.97
C TYR A 9 37.27 4.56 51.69
N GLY A 10 37.00 3.52 50.90
CA GLY A 10 37.22 2.12 51.26
C GLY A 10 37.74 1.42 50.00
N ASP A 11 39.01 1.07 50.04
CA ASP A 11 39.83 0.60 48.92
C ASP A 11 39.60 -0.89 48.60
N SER A 12 39.99 -1.26 47.37
CA SER A 12 40.33 -2.62 46.88
C SER A 12 39.20 -3.64 46.59
N ALA A 13 38.95 -3.88 45.31
CA ALA A 13 39.31 -5.13 44.63
C ALA A 13 38.92 -5.05 43.14
N SER A 14 39.93 -5.13 42.27
CA SER A 14 39.79 -5.28 40.83
C SER A 14 39.26 -6.68 40.49
N ALA A 15 38.04 -6.76 39.96
CA ALA A 15 37.57 -7.91 39.20
C ALA A 15 37.12 -7.41 37.82
N SER A 16 37.93 -7.76 36.83
CA SER A 16 37.65 -7.54 35.41
C SER A 16 36.58 -8.54 34.95
N ASP A 17 35.31 -8.16 35.05
CA ASP A 17 34.25 -8.85 34.31
C ASP A 17 34.04 -8.15 32.97
N THR A 18 34.74 -8.68 31.97
CA THR A 18 34.38 -8.51 30.57
C THR A 18 33.05 -9.22 30.33
N ASP A 19 31.94 -8.54 30.61
CA ASP A 19 30.62 -8.99 30.21
C ASP A 19 30.45 -8.69 28.71
N SER A 20 30.93 -9.64 27.91
CA SER A 20 30.71 -9.68 26.47
C SER A 20 29.21 -9.80 26.22
N ALA A 21 28.58 -8.66 25.92
CA ALA A 21 27.21 -8.59 25.42
C ALA A 21 27.07 -9.52 24.20
N GLU A 22 26.46 -10.69 24.42
CA GLU A 22 26.03 -11.58 23.37
C GLU A 22 25.08 -10.82 22.45
N THR A 23 25.55 -10.51 21.24
CA THR A 23 24.67 -10.19 20.13
C THR A 23 23.69 -11.36 19.97
N PRO A 24 22.37 -11.12 19.92
CA PRO A 24 21.42 -12.21 19.80
C PRO A 24 21.72 -12.96 18.50
N SER A 25 22.19 -14.20 18.64
CA SER A 25 22.52 -15.09 17.52
C SER A 25 21.32 -15.13 16.58
N ALA A 26 21.53 -14.79 15.31
CA ALA A 26 20.48 -14.89 14.30
C ALA A 26 19.87 -16.29 14.37
N PRO A 27 18.53 -16.44 14.40
CA PRO A 27 17.92 -17.75 14.54
C PRO A 27 18.39 -18.66 13.42
N THR A 28 19.05 -19.77 13.78
CA THR A 28 19.57 -20.76 12.83
C THR A 28 18.39 -21.32 12.04
N LEU A 29 18.35 -21.00 10.74
CA LEU A 29 17.30 -21.51 9.86
C LEU A 29 17.44 -23.03 9.75
N PRO A 30 16.33 -23.79 9.81
CA PRO A 30 16.32 -25.20 9.46
C PRO A 30 17.08 -25.47 8.15
N ALA A 31 17.79 -26.59 8.07
CA ALA A 31 18.66 -26.91 6.94
C ALA A 31 17.90 -26.90 5.59
N HIS A 32 16.65 -27.37 5.57
CA HIS A 32 15.82 -27.37 4.36
C HIS A 32 15.45 -25.95 3.90
N LEU A 33 15.16 -25.03 4.84
CA LEU A 33 14.89 -23.62 4.50
C LEU A 33 16.14 -22.90 4.00
N SER A 34 17.31 -23.26 4.52
CA SER A 34 18.59 -22.72 4.04
C SER A 34 18.88 -23.16 2.60
N GLN A 35 18.56 -24.41 2.25
CA GLN A 35 18.67 -24.91 0.87
C GLN A 35 17.69 -24.22 -0.08
N ILE A 36 16.42 -24.10 0.31
CA ILE A 36 15.40 -23.38 -0.47
C ILE A 36 15.84 -21.93 -0.71
N ARG A 37 16.33 -21.24 0.33
CA ARG A 37 16.86 -19.89 0.21
C ARG A 37 17.99 -19.78 -0.83
N ALA A 38 18.92 -20.74 -0.84
CA ALA A 38 20.00 -20.75 -1.82
C ALA A 38 19.48 -20.95 -3.26
N ARG A 39 18.49 -21.84 -3.45
CA ARG A 39 17.88 -22.08 -4.78
C ARG A 39 17.06 -20.90 -5.28
N LEU A 40 16.48 -20.11 -4.38
CA LEU A 40 15.72 -18.89 -4.69
C LEU A 40 16.60 -17.65 -4.90
N ALA A 41 17.93 -17.75 -4.73
CA ALA A 41 18.85 -16.62 -4.93
C ALA A 41 18.72 -15.90 -6.29
N PRO A 42 18.43 -16.58 -7.43
CA PRO A 42 18.21 -15.91 -8.72
C PRO A 42 17.09 -14.87 -8.71
N LEU A 43 16.11 -14.97 -7.79
CA LEU A 43 15.03 -14.00 -7.70
C LEU A 43 15.51 -12.60 -7.30
N HIS A 44 16.64 -12.48 -6.60
CA HIS A 44 17.24 -11.17 -6.31
C HIS A 44 17.70 -10.45 -7.58
N HIS A 45 18.16 -11.21 -8.59
CA HIS A 45 18.51 -10.64 -9.88
C HIS A 45 17.26 -10.15 -10.63
N VAL A 46 16.21 -10.98 -10.66
CA VAL A 46 14.90 -10.60 -11.24
C VAL A 46 14.34 -9.34 -10.58
N GLU A 47 14.37 -9.27 -9.25
CA GLU A 47 13.97 -8.08 -8.50
C GLU A 47 14.76 -6.85 -8.92
N ALA A 48 16.10 -6.94 -8.99
CA ALA A 48 16.94 -5.83 -9.43
C ALA A 48 16.65 -5.38 -10.87
N LEU A 49 16.43 -6.33 -11.79
CA LEU A 49 16.06 -6.04 -13.18
C LEU A 49 14.73 -5.29 -13.25
N LEU A 50 13.68 -5.81 -12.60
CA LEU A 50 12.36 -5.19 -12.60
C LEU A 50 12.37 -3.79 -11.96
N VAL A 51 13.06 -3.64 -10.83
CA VAL A 51 13.19 -2.33 -10.16
C VAL A 51 13.92 -1.33 -11.04
N SER A 52 14.99 -1.74 -11.75
CA SER A 52 15.73 -0.85 -12.65
C SER A 52 14.87 -0.31 -13.81
N ARG A 53 13.86 -1.08 -14.26
CA ARG A 53 12.91 -0.65 -15.30
C ARG A 53 11.81 0.26 -14.75
N LEU A 54 11.41 0.05 -13.50
CA LEU A 54 10.39 0.88 -12.84
C LEU A 54 10.95 2.22 -12.33
N VAL A 55 12.25 2.30 -12.04
CA VAL A 55 12.94 3.49 -11.54
C VAL A 55 14.27 3.69 -12.29
N PRO A 56 14.28 4.45 -13.41
CA PRO A 56 15.48 4.66 -14.22
C PRO A 56 16.59 5.44 -13.47
N PRO A 57 17.88 5.11 -13.69
CA PRO A 57 19.01 5.65 -12.93
C PRO A 57 19.33 7.13 -13.16
N SER A 58 18.71 7.81 -14.15
CA SER A 58 19.00 9.21 -14.49
C SER A 58 18.15 10.24 -13.72
N GLU A 59 17.29 9.80 -12.81
CA GLU A 59 16.43 10.69 -12.03
C GLU A 59 16.91 10.73 -10.57
N ASP A 60 17.92 11.56 -10.30
CA ASP A 60 18.40 11.87 -8.94
C ASP A 60 17.20 12.23 -8.04
N ALA A 61 16.95 11.39 -7.04
CA ALA A 61 15.92 11.61 -6.05
C ALA A 61 16.61 12.05 -4.75
N PRO A 62 16.63 13.35 -4.42
CA PRO A 62 17.29 13.86 -3.20
C PRO A 62 16.68 13.34 -1.88
N PHE A 63 15.64 12.49 -1.93
CA PHE A 63 14.97 11.90 -0.77
C PHE A 63 14.87 10.36 -0.84
N LEU A 64 15.52 9.71 -1.79
CA LEU A 64 15.68 8.25 -1.82
C LEU A 64 17.15 7.91 -1.56
N PRO A 65 17.45 6.86 -0.78
CA PRO A 65 18.82 6.39 -0.63
C PRO A 65 19.41 6.02 -2.02
N GLU A 66 20.70 6.24 -2.23
CA GLU A 66 21.47 6.05 -3.48
C GLU A 66 21.41 4.62 -4.09
N ARG A 67 20.66 3.70 -3.49
CA ARG A 67 20.38 2.37 -4.04
C ARG A 67 18.88 2.12 -3.96
N PRO A 68 18.27 1.40 -4.94
CA PRO A 68 16.94 0.86 -4.78
C PRO A 68 16.92 -0.01 -3.52
N ARG A 69 16.44 0.56 -2.42
CA ARG A 69 16.20 -0.16 -1.18
C ARG A 69 14.72 -0.46 -1.16
N VAL A 70 14.41 -1.74 -1.24
CA VAL A 70 13.19 -2.27 -0.65
C VAL A 70 13.17 -1.74 0.79
N ASP A 71 12.22 -0.85 1.11
CA ASP A 71 11.98 -0.46 2.49
C ASP A 71 11.72 -1.73 3.30
N THR A 72 11.83 -1.68 4.63
CA THR A 72 11.52 -2.79 5.54
C THR A 72 10.14 -3.45 5.30
N THR A 73 9.28 -2.85 4.45
CA THR A 73 7.97 -3.31 4.02
C THR A 73 7.87 -3.97 2.63
N GLY A 74 8.91 -4.00 1.80
CA GLY A 74 8.79 -4.67 0.48
C GLY A 74 8.23 -3.82 -0.67
N GLU A 75 7.91 -2.54 -0.47
CA GLU A 75 7.07 -1.78 -1.41
C GLU A 75 7.86 -1.02 -2.49
N VAL A 76 7.44 -1.15 -3.75
CA VAL A 76 8.02 -0.46 -4.92
C VAL A 76 7.30 0.85 -5.20
N PHE A 77 8.06 1.88 -5.54
CA PHE A 77 7.58 3.23 -5.85
C PHE A 77 7.74 3.52 -7.33
N VAL A 78 6.75 4.20 -7.92
CA VAL A 78 6.80 4.66 -9.31
C VAL A 78 6.42 6.12 -9.41
N ARG A 79 7.11 6.85 -10.29
CA ARG A 79 6.71 8.22 -10.66
C ARG A 79 5.71 8.19 -11.83
N PRO A 80 4.79 9.16 -11.90
CA PRO A 80 3.93 9.39 -13.05
C PRO A 80 4.72 9.36 -14.36
N GLY A 81 4.33 8.51 -15.31
CA GLY A 81 4.96 8.42 -16.63
C GLY A 81 6.33 7.75 -16.70
N SER A 82 7.07 7.60 -15.60
CA SER A 82 8.41 6.99 -15.59
C SER A 82 8.36 5.50 -15.89
N TRP A 83 7.47 4.76 -15.22
CA TRP A 83 7.24 3.34 -15.53
C TRP A 83 6.68 3.17 -16.96
N LYS A 84 5.80 4.06 -17.43
CA LYS A 84 5.33 4.02 -18.83
C LYS A 84 6.48 4.18 -19.82
N ARG A 85 7.48 5.02 -19.52
CA ARG A 85 8.67 5.19 -20.34
C ARG A 85 9.60 3.98 -20.28
N GLY A 86 9.79 3.41 -19.09
CA GLY A 86 10.59 2.19 -18.88
C GLY A 86 10.04 0.93 -19.58
N TRP A 87 8.75 0.97 -19.91
CA TRP A 87 8.01 -0.09 -20.61
C TRP A 87 7.45 0.38 -21.98
N ARG A 88 7.91 1.54 -22.48
CA ARG A 88 7.47 2.19 -23.74
C ARG A 88 5.96 2.19 -23.99
N ILE A 89 5.16 2.28 -22.93
CA ILE A 89 3.70 2.38 -22.99
C ILE A 89 3.34 3.81 -23.39
N GLY A 90 2.85 3.97 -24.62
CA GLY A 90 2.41 5.26 -25.15
C GLY A 90 1.25 5.89 -24.35
N PRO A 91 1.04 7.22 -24.47
CA PRO A 91 -0.10 7.86 -23.85
C PRO A 91 -1.37 7.61 -24.68
N PHE A 92 -2.41 7.15 -23.99
CA PHE A 92 -3.79 6.91 -24.42
C PHE A 92 -4.13 5.55 -25.02
N GLY A 93 -5.21 5.00 -24.45
CA GLY A 93 -5.80 3.73 -24.79
C GLY A 93 -6.54 3.78 -26.12
N GLY A 94 -6.40 2.68 -26.84
CA GLY A 94 -7.14 2.25 -27.99
C GLY A 94 -6.61 0.84 -28.23
N GLY A 95 -7.48 -0.18 -28.23
CA GLY A 95 -7.13 -1.60 -28.23
C GLY A 95 -6.17 -2.01 -29.34
N GLY A 96 -4.89 -1.75 -29.13
CA GLY A 96 -3.80 -1.94 -30.06
C GLY A 96 -2.64 -2.52 -29.30
N HIS A 97 -2.44 -3.83 -29.46
CA HIS A 97 -1.16 -4.47 -29.26
C HIS A 97 -0.13 -3.81 -30.19
N GLY A 98 0.41 -2.66 -29.80
CA GLY A 98 1.66 -2.17 -30.38
C GLY A 98 2.75 -3.21 -30.11
N PRO A 99 3.66 -3.48 -31.07
CA PRO A 99 4.67 -4.51 -30.88
C PRO A 99 5.53 -4.13 -29.67
N VAL A 100 5.47 -4.96 -28.63
CA VAL A 100 6.41 -4.95 -27.51
C VAL A 100 7.81 -4.95 -28.13
N GLY A 101 8.64 -3.96 -27.79
CA GLY A 101 9.99 -3.87 -28.34
C GLY A 101 10.77 -5.15 -28.06
N GLY A 102 11.68 -5.57 -28.95
CA GLY A 102 12.43 -6.82 -28.78
C GLY A 102 13.09 -6.96 -27.40
N GLU A 103 13.61 -5.85 -26.86
CA GLU A 103 14.24 -5.78 -25.53
C GLU A 103 13.28 -5.96 -24.34
N GLU A 104 12.00 -5.61 -24.48
CA GLU A 104 10.99 -5.80 -23.44
C GLU A 104 10.48 -7.23 -23.43
N ARG A 105 10.31 -7.81 -24.62
CA ARG A 105 9.95 -9.21 -24.76
C ARG A 105 11.04 -10.13 -24.23
N GLU A 106 12.30 -9.86 -24.56
CA GLU A 106 13.44 -10.63 -24.07
C GLU A 106 13.56 -10.56 -22.55
N LEU A 107 13.39 -9.37 -21.95
CA LEU A 107 13.35 -9.23 -20.50
C LEU A 107 12.18 -9.99 -19.87
N ALA A 108 10.98 -9.89 -20.45
CA ALA A 108 9.81 -10.60 -19.94
C ALA A 108 10.00 -12.11 -19.99
N GLU A 109 10.56 -12.64 -21.09
CA GLU A 109 10.90 -14.05 -21.25
C GLU A 109 11.98 -14.50 -20.25
N GLU A 110 13.00 -13.69 -20.00
CA GLU A 110 14.04 -13.95 -18.98
C GLU A 110 13.43 -14.01 -17.57
N VAL A 111 12.68 -12.98 -17.18
CA VAL A 111 12.02 -12.89 -15.87
C VAL A 111 11.08 -14.08 -15.67
N GLN A 112 10.23 -14.38 -16.65
CA GLN A 112 9.29 -15.49 -16.58
C GLN A 112 10.03 -16.84 -16.51
N GLY A 113 11.12 -17.00 -17.25
CA GLY A 113 11.96 -18.19 -17.21
C GLY A 113 12.57 -18.44 -15.83
N VAL A 114 13.05 -17.40 -15.15
CA VAL A 114 13.57 -17.52 -13.77
C VAL A 114 12.46 -17.82 -12.78
N LEU A 115 11.31 -17.14 -12.88
CA LEU A 115 10.14 -17.39 -12.02
C LEU A 115 9.65 -18.84 -12.14
N TRP A 116 9.55 -19.36 -13.36
CA TRP A 116 9.17 -20.75 -13.62
C TRP A 116 10.13 -21.75 -12.97
N ARG A 117 11.46 -21.56 -13.15
CA ARG A 117 12.48 -22.42 -12.54
C ARG A 117 12.42 -22.41 -11.01
N CYS A 118 12.07 -21.26 -10.41
CA CYS A 118 11.94 -21.10 -8.97
C CYS A 118 10.56 -21.51 -8.43
N SER A 119 9.59 -21.84 -9.28
CA SER A 119 8.18 -22.04 -8.92
C SER A 119 7.98 -23.09 -7.81
N SER A 120 8.62 -24.25 -7.96
CA SER A 120 8.54 -25.34 -6.97
C SER A 120 9.07 -24.92 -5.59
N ASP A 121 10.18 -24.19 -5.58
CA ASP A 121 10.79 -23.69 -4.35
C ASP A 121 9.98 -22.57 -3.70
N LEU A 122 9.40 -21.68 -4.50
CA LEU A 122 8.48 -20.65 -4.05
C LEU A 122 7.24 -21.26 -3.38
N MET A 123 6.64 -22.27 -4.02
CA MET A 123 5.48 -22.98 -3.47
C MET A 123 5.83 -23.73 -2.18
N THR A 124 6.98 -24.41 -2.16
CA THR A 124 7.47 -25.12 -0.96
C THR A 124 7.68 -24.15 0.20
N LEU A 125 8.33 -23.00 -0.06
CA LEU A 125 8.56 -21.98 0.95
C LEU A 125 7.24 -21.39 1.47
N TRP A 126 6.29 -21.10 0.56
CA TRP A 126 5.02 -20.48 0.91
C TRP A 126 4.15 -21.39 1.79
N HIS A 127 4.15 -22.70 1.53
CA HIS A 127 3.36 -23.67 2.29
C HIS A 127 4.11 -24.29 3.47
N ASP A 128 5.39 -23.96 3.69
CA ASP A 128 6.19 -24.52 4.79
C ASP A 128 5.58 -24.15 6.16
N PRO A 129 5.28 -25.14 7.05
CA PRO A 129 4.66 -24.88 8.34
C PRO A 129 5.48 -23.97 9.26
N THR A 130 6.81 -24.03 9.18
CA THR A 130 7.72 -23.19 9.97
C THR A 130 7.62 -21.74 9.50
N VAL A 131 7.66 -21.51 8.18
CA VAL A 131 7.48 -20.19 7.58
C VAL A 131 6.12 -19.61 7.94
N ARG A 132 5.02 -20.37 7.76
CA ARG A 132 3.66 -19.94 8.14
C ARG A 132 3.56 -19.60 9.62
N SER A 133 4.18 -20.40 10.49
CA SER A 133 4.24 -20.15 11.94
C SER A 133 5.00 -18.87 12.29
N ILE A 134 6.16 -18.64 11.65
CA ILE A 134 6.96 -17.42 11.84
C ILE A 134 6.18 -16.19 11.38
N LEU A 135 5.54 -16.23 10.20
CA LEU A 135 4.70 -15.13 9.69
C LEU A 135 3.57 -14.82 10.68
N LYS A 136 2.86 -15.84 11.17
CA LYS A 136 1.80 -15.69 12.18
C LYS A 136 2.33 -15.10 13.49
N LYS A 137 3.46 -15.59 14.01
CA LYS A 137 4.08 -15.12 15.26
C LYS A 137 4.55 -13.66 15.14
N ARG A 138 5.12 -13.29 14.00
CA ARG A 138 5.55 -11.92 13.70
C ARG A 138 4.41 -11.01 13.26
N LYS A 139 3.18 -11.52 13.14
CA LYS A 139 2.00 -10.81 12.63
C LYS A 139 2.23 -10.19 11.25
N ILE A 140 3.06 -10.85 10.43
CA ILE A 140 3.31 -10.47 9.05
C ILE A 140 2.22 -11.16 8.21
N ARG A 141 1.47 -10.38 7.45
CA ARG A 141 0.40 -10.87 6.57
C ARG A 141 0.72 -10.49 5.14
N LEU A 142 1.46 -11.36 4.47
CA LEU A 142 1.86 -11.11 3.08
C LEU A 142 0.65 -11.07 2.15
N GLU A 143 -0.43 -11.77 2.51
CA GLU A 143 -1.72 -11.78 1.82
C GLU A 143 -2.40 -10.40 1.77
N GLU A 144 -2.02 -9.46 2.65
CA GLU A 144 -2.54 -8.08 2.67
C GLU A 144 -1.68 -7.11 1.82
N SER A 145 -0.61 -7.64 1.22
CA SER A 145 0.28 -7.00 0.23
C SER A 145 0.11 -7.72 -1.13
N PRO A 146 1.03 -7.61 -2.12
CA PRO A 146 0.98 -8.44 -3.32
C PRO A 146 1.01 -9.97 -3.09
N GLY A 147 1.01 -10.45 -1.84
CA GLY A 147 1.05 -11.87 -1.51
C GLY A 147 -0.20 -12.67 -1.87
N PHE A 148 -1.26 -12.05 -2.41
CA PHE A 148 -2.30 -12.82 -3.12
C PHE A 148 -1.72 -13.60 -4.30
N PHE A 149 -0.68 -13.08 -4.96
CA PHE A 149 0.06 -13.81 -6.01
C PHE A 149 0.77 -15.05 -5.46
N LEU A 150 1.13 -15.08 -4.17
CA LEU A 150 1.76 -16.25 -3.55
C LEU A 150 0.79 -17.45 -3.47
N ASN A 151 -0.51 -17.20 -3.40
CA ASN A 151 -1.53 -18.25 -3.46
C ASN A 151 -1.76 -18.77 -4.89
N GLU A 152 -1.33 -17.99 -5.90
CA GLU A 152 -1.50 -18.31 -7.31
C GLU A 152 -0.16 -18.58 -8.00
N LEU A 153 0.88 -18.96 -7.23
CA LEU A 153 2.21 -19.28 -7.74
C LEU A 153 2.21 -20.20 -8.98
N PRO A 154 1.42 -21.28 -9.05
CA PRO A 154 1.36 -22.12 -10.25
C PRO A 154 0.97 -21.34 -11.50
N ARG A 155 0.03 -20.39 -11.38
CA ARG A 155 -0.47 -19.57 -12.48
C ARG A 155 0.52 -18.47 -12.86
N VAL A 156 1.01 -17.72 -11.88
CA VAL A 156 1.85 -16.53 -12.12
C VAL A 156 3.28 -16.86 -12.53
N THR A 157 3.77 -18.06 -12.17
CA THR A 157 5.11 -18.53 -12.58
C THR A 157 5.08 -19.36 -13.87
N ALA A 158 3.90 -19.69 -14.42
CA ALA A 158 3.80 -20.48 -15.64
C ALA A 158 4.48 -19.77 -16.83
N PRO A 159 5.19 -20.46 -17.75
CA PRO A 159 5.85 -19.81 -18.87
C PRO A 159 4.90 -19.03 -19.79
N SER A 160 3.63 -19.44 -19.84
CA SER A 160 2.57 -18.80 -20.62
C SER A 160 1.76 -17.78 -19.82
N TYR A 161 2.22 -17.37 -18.64
CA TYR A 161 1.51 -16.41 -17.80
C TYR A 161 1.32 -15.09 -18.56
N GLN A 162 0.08 -14.64 -18.62
CA GLN A 162 -0.28 -13.28 -19.02
C GLN A 162 -1.08 -12.65 -17.87
N PRO A 163 -0.70 -11.46 -17.39
CA PRO A 163 -1.45 -10.77 -16.36
C PRO A 163 -2.89 -10.54 -16.78
N SER A 164 -3.82 -10.90 -15.91
CA SER A 164 -5.22 -10.53 -16.07
C SER A 164 -5.45 -9.07 -15.65
N ASP A 165 -6.59 -8.50 -16.01
CA ASP A 165 -6.98 -7.18 -15.50
C ASP A 165 -7.04 -7.15 -13.97
N ASP A 166 -7.48 -8.25 -13.35
CA ASP A 166 -7.50 -8.41 -11.89
C ASP A 166 -6.09 -8.43 -11.29
N ASP A 167 -5.11 -9.05 -11.96
CA ASP A 167 -3.71 -9.01 -11.56
C ASP A 167 -3.17 -7.57 -11.58
N VAL A 168 -3.49 -6.83 -12.63
CA VAL A 168 -3.07 -5.42 -12.78
C VAL A 168 -3.72 -4.54 -11.71
N LEU A 169 -5.01 -4.71 -11.42
CA LEU A 169 -5.73 -3.96 -10.39
C LEU A 169 -5.19 -4.25 -8.99
N LYS A 170 -4.76 -5.48 -8.73
CA LYS A 170 -4.19 -5.86 -7.43
C LYS A 170 -2.70 -5.54 -7.30
N ALA A 171 -1.98 -5.33 -8.41
CA ALA A 171 -0.58 -4.92 -8.40
C ALA A 171 -0.43 -3.55 -7.74
N ARG A 172 0.22 -3.52 -6.57
CA ARG A 172 0.37 -2.30 -5.78
C ARG A 172 1.68 -1.59 -6.12
N LEU A 173 1.60 -0.58 -6.99
CA LEU A 173 2.68 0.38 -7.22
C LEU A 173 2.38 1.67 -6.44
N LYS A 174 3.30 2.10 -5.58
CA LYS A 174 3.11 3.38 -4.87
C LYS A 174 3.39 4.55 -5.80
N THR A 175 2.39 5.40 -6.03
CA THR A 175 2.58 6.67 -6.72
C THR A 175 3.43 7.62 -5.87
N VAL A 176 4.49 8.17 -6.48
CA VAL A 176 5.26 9.30 -5.94
C VAL A 176 5.04 10.52 -6.84
N GLY A 177 4.57 11.62 -6.26
CA GLY A 177 4.23 12.84 -7.00
C GLY A 177 2.76 12.87 -7.41
N VAL A 178 2.48 13.50 -8.55
CA VAL A 178 1.12 13.77 -9.04
C VAL A 178 0.99 13.31 -10.49
N SER A 179 -0.03 12.49 -10.75
CA SER A 179 -0.41 12.08 -12.11
C SER A 179 -1.69 12.78 -12.53
N GLU A 180 -1.78 13.17 -13.79
CA GLU A 180 -2.99 13.73 -14.37
C GLU A 180 -3.48 12.83 -15.53
N TYR A 181 -4.78 12.55 -15.53
CA TYR A 181 -5.45 11.78 -16.56
C TYR A 181 -6.61 12.60 -17.13
N ARG A 182 -6.72 12.67 -18.45
CA ARG A 182 -7.83 13.33 -19.14
C ARG A 182 -8.55 12.34 -20.03
N PHE A 183 -9.88 12.32 -19.98
CA PHE A 183 -10.68 11.47 -20.86
C PHE A 183 -12.05 12.11 -21.09
N GLU A 184 -12.66 11.80 -22.23
CA GLU A 184 -14.03 12.22 -22.54
C GLU A 184 -14.99 11.09 -22.18
N MET A 185 -16.00 11.39 -21.37
CA MET A 185 -17.10 10.45 -21.15
C MET A 185 -18.26 10.84 -22.07
N GLU A 186 -18.67 9.90 -22.93
CA GLU A 186 -19.84 10.07 -23.77
C GLU A 186 -21.11 10.07 -22.91
N ALA A 187 -21.82 11.20 -22.91
CA ALA A 187 -23.12 11.34 -22.28
C ALA A 187 -24.20 11.38 -23.38
N GLY A 188 -24.43 10.24 -24.04
CA GLY A 188 -25.44 10.14 -25.09
C GLY A 188 -25.11 10.96 -26.35
N SER A 189 -26.09 11.67 -26.91
CA SER A 189 -26.03 12.36 -28.21
C SER A 189 -25.47 13.79 -28.18
N GLU A 190 -25.00 14.28 -27.03
CA GLU A 190 -24.33 15.59 -26.91
C GLU A 190 -22.85 15.41 -26.60
N SER A 191 -22.04 16.43 -26.97
CA SER A 191 -20.59 16.46 -26.81
C SER A 191 -20.16 15.98 -25.42
N GLY A 192 -19.29 14.98 -25.37
CA GLY A 192 -18.85 14.34 -24.12
C GLY A 192 -18.25 15.33 -23.13
N THR A 193 -18.52 15.11 -21.84
CA THR A 193 -17.90 15.91 -20.77
C THR A 193 -16.43 15.51 -20.66
N GLN A 194 -15.52 16.49 -20.65
CA GLN A 194 -14.11 16.24 -20.38
C GLN A 194 -13.87 16.04 -18.89
N TRP A 195 -13.36 14.87 -18.54
CA TRP A 195 -12.95 14.51 -17.19
C TRP A 195 -11.45 14.70 -17.03
N ARG A 196 -11.06 15.30 -15.90
CA ARG A 196 -9.67 15.45 -15.47
C ARG A 196 -9.51 14.84 -14.08
N ILE A 197 -8.82 13.70 -14.00
CA ILE A 197 -8.50 13.04 -12.73
C ILE A 197 -7.06 13.36 -12.35
N ILE A 198 -6.87 13.87 -11.14
CA ILE A 198 -5.57 14.15 -10.55
C ILE A 198 -5.33 13.13 -9.43
N ASP A 199 -4.38 12.22 -9.63
CA ASP A 199 -3.96 11.23 -8.63
C ASP A 199 -2.71 11.74 -7.89
N VAL A 200 -2.83 11.90 -6.57
CA VAL A 200 -1.79 12.46 -5.72
C VAL A 200 -1.25 11.43 -4.73
N GLY A 201 0.06 11.45 -4.48
CA GLY A 201 0.67 10.61 -3.45
C GLY A 201 0.03 10.82 -2.07
N GLY A 202 -0.39 9.72 -1.44
CA GLY A 202 -1.11 9.74 -0.15
C GLY A 202 -0.24 9.70 1.12
N SER A 203 1.07 9.49 0.99
CA SER A 203 1.98 9.42 2.15
C SER A 203 2.09 10.78 2.84
N ARG A 204 2.34 10.79 4.15
CA ARG A 204 2.44 12.03 4.93
C ARG A 204 3.40 13.06 4.33
N SER A 205 4.55 12.59 3.84
CA SER A 205 5.59 13.41 3.21
C SER A 205 5.20 14.02 1.87
N GLN A 206 4.08 13.61 1.26
CA GLN A 206 3.62 14.11 -0.04
C GLN A 206 2.41 15.05 0.10
N ARG A 207 1.77 15.14 1.28
CA ARG A 207 0.53 15.92 1.44
C ARG A 207 0.71 17.42 1.17
N GLN A 208 1.92 17.97 1.37
CA GLN A 208 2.16 19.38 1.01
C GLN A 208 2.08 19.65 -0.50
N THR A 209 2.16 18.63 -1.36
CA THR A 209 2.06 18.80 -2.81
C THR A 209 0.61 18.91 -3.30
N TRP A 210 -0.39 18.78 -2.41
CA TRP A 210 -1.80 18.81 -2.81
C TRP A 210 -2.33 20.23 -3.03
N VAL A 211 -1.84 21.20 -2.26
CA VAL A 211 -2.36 22.58 -2.23
C VAL A 211 -2.43 23.24 -3.63
N PRO A 212 -1.43 23.08 -4.52
CA PRO A 212 -1.49 23.66 -5.87
C PRO A 212 -2.66 23.16 -6.73
N PHE A 213 -3.33 22.08 -6.33
CA PHE A 213 -4.45 21.47 -7.07
C PHE A 213 -5.80 21.75 -6.42
N PHE A 214 -5.89 22.63 -5.43
CA PHE A 214 -7.16 22.97 -4.77
C PHE A 214 -7.91 24.12 -5.45
N ASP A 215 -7.23 24.90 -6.29
CA ASP A 215 -7.84 25.92 -7.13
C ASP A 215 -8.29 25.22 -8.44
N ASP A 216 -9.61 25.08 -8.64
CA ASP A 216 -10.25 24.45 -9.82
C ASP A 216 -10.45 22.91 -9.76
N ILE A 217 -11.03 22.41 -8.67
CA ILE A 217 -11.53 21.03 -8.58
C ILE A 217 -13.02 21.01 -8.24
N ASP A 218 -13.78 20.17 -8.94
CA ASP A 218 -15.21 19.98 -8.69
C ASP A 218 -15.46 19.08 -7.47
N ALA A 219 -14.70 17.98 -7.38
CA ALA A 219 -14.87 16.98 -6.33
C ALA A 219 -13.55 16.33 -5.90
N ILE A 220 -13.53 15.82 -4.66
CA ILE A 220 -12.47 14.97 -4.13
C ILE A 220 -13.05 13.59 -3.82
N ILE A 221 -12.44 12.56 -4.42
CA ILE A 221 -12.69 11.16 -4.04
C ILE A 221 -11.66 10.77 -2.97
N PHE A 222 -12.09 10.68 -1.72
CA PHE A 222 -11.27 10.27 -0.59
C PHE A 222 -11.34 8.76 -0.38
N LEU A 223 -10.21 8.08 -0.51
CA LEU A 223 -10.10 6.64 -0.27
C LEU A 223 -9.65 6.36 1.17
N ALA A 224 -10.56 5.84 2.00
CA ALA A 224 -10.28 5.43 3.37
C ALA A 224 -10.24 3.90 3.48
N PRO A 225 -9.07 3.24 3.51
CA PRO A 225 -9.02 1.79 3.68
C PRO A 225 -9.45 1.42 5.11
N ILE A 226 -10.65 0.87 5.29
CA ILE A 226 -11.16 0.55 6.64
C ILE A 226 -10.61 -0.77 7.20
N SER A 227 -10.04 -1.63 6.35
CA SER A 227 -9.44 -2.90 6.75
C SER A 227 -8.10 -2.76 7.47
N CYS A 228 -7.47 -1.59 7.50
CA CYS A 228 -6.17 -1.38 8.14
C CYS A 228 -6.27 -1.04 9.65
N PHE A 229 -7.43 -1.29 10.27
CA PHE A 229 -7.70 -1.00 11.68
C PHE A 229 -6.72 -1.67 12.65
N ASP A 230 -6.08 -2.77 12.26
CA ASP A 230 -5.09 -3.53 13.05
C ASP A 230 -3.63 -3.27 12.62
N GLN A 231 -3.38 -2.25 11.80
CA GLN A 231 -2.07 -1.93 11.22
C GLN A 231 -1.57 -0.55 11.63
N THR A 232 -0.25 -0.37 11.63
CA THR A 232 0.43 0.91 11.82
C THR A 232 1.05 1.42 10.52
N LEU A 233 1.35 2.73 10.45
CA LEU A 233 1.99 3.31 9.27
C LEU A 233 3.40 2.73 9.08
N ALA A 234 3.84 2.69 7.82
CA ALA A 234 5.21 2.28 7.50
C ALA A 234 6.21 3.35 7.97
N GLU A 235 5.85 4.62 7.77
CA GLU A 235 6.66 5.80 8.10
C GLU A 235 6.69 6.06 9.62
N ASP A 236 5.66 5.63 10.34
CA ASP A 236 5.52 5.84 11.78
C ASP A 236 4.75 4.70 12.44
N ARG A 237 5.51 3.76 13.03
CA ARG A 237 4.94 2.56 13.66
C ARG A 237 4.16 2.85 14.95
N SER A 238 4.18 4.08 15.46
CA SER A 238 3.38 4.48 16.63
C SER A 238 1.94 4.84 16.26
N VAL A 239 1.68 5.11 14.97
CA VAL A 239 0.38 5.59 14.51
C VAL A 239 -0.39 4.48 13.79
N ASN A 240 -1.65 4.30 14.17
CA ASN A 240 -2.57 3.39 13.49
C ASN A 240 -3.00 3.96 12.12
N ARG A 241 -3.03 3.10 11.08
CA ARG A 241 -3.32 3.54 9.70
C ARG A 241 -4.75 4.07 9.51
N LEU A 242 -5.71 3.46 10.19
CA LEU A 242 -7.12 3.90 10.13
C LEU A 242 -7.27 5.23 10.86
N GLU A 243 -6.58 5.41 11.99
CA GLU A 243 -6.56 6.69 12.71
C GLU A 243 -5.98 7.82 11.85
N ASP A 244 -4.86 7.58 11.16
CA ASP A 244 -4.29 8.57 10.23
C ASP A 244 -5.28 8.93 9.11
N SER A 245 -6.05 7.95 8.60
CA SER A 245 -7.09 8.18 7.59
C SER A 245 -8.25 9.04 8.13
N VAL A 246 -8.64 8.82 9.39
CA VAL A 246 -9.67 9.62 10.08
C VAL A 246 -9.20 11.07 10.31
N LEU A 247 -7.95 11.25 10.75
CA LEU A 247 -7.36 12.58 10.95
C LEU A 247 -7.21 13.34 9.63
N LEU A 248 -6.80 12.64 8.57
CA LEU A 248 -6.68 13.20 7.24
C LEU A 248 -8.05 13.61 6.68
N TRP A 249 -9.08 12.77 6.83
CA TRP A 249 -10.45 13.11 6.46
C TRP A 249 -10.93 14.37 7.18
N LYS A 250 -10.70 14.46 8.49
CA LYS A 250 -11.01 15.67 9.27
C LYS A 250 -10.29 16.90 8.72
N ALA A 251 -9.00 16.79 8.37
CA ALA A 251 -8.23 17.89 7.79
C ALA A 251 -8.77 18.33 6.42
N VAL A 252 -9.12 17.38 5.54
CA VAL A 252 -9.76 17.66 4.24
C VAL A 252 -11.11 18.34 4.44
N CYS A 253 -11.95 17.80 5.33
CA CYS A 253 -13.25 18.41 5.62
C CYS A 253 -13.12 19.84 6.15
N SER A 254 -12.14 20.10 7.03
CA SER A 254 -11.93 21.41 7.68
C SER A 254 -11.30 22.46 6.77
N ASN A 255 -10.81 22.09 5.59
CA ASN A 255 -10.05 23.00 4.74
C ASN A 255 -10.97 24.02 4.07
N LYS A 256 -10.68 25.31 4.32
CA LYS A 256 -11.45 26.45 3.77
C LYS A 256 -11.30 26.60 2.26
N LEU A 257 -10.16 26.20 1.69
CA LEU A 257 -9.96 26.20 0.23
C LEU A 257 -10.90 25.19 -0.44
N LEU A 258 -11.25 24.11 0.27
CA LEU A 258 -12.13 23.04 -0.20
C LEU A 258 -13.58 23.24 0.22
N ALA A 259 -13.96 24.43 0.69
CA ALA A 259 -15.29 24.65 1.28
C ALA A 259 -16.42 24.34 0.30
N ARG A 260 -16.24 24.65 -1.00
CA ARG A 260 -17.23 24.45 -2.06
C ARG A 260 -17.01 23.18 -2.90
N VAL A 261 -15.99 22.40 -2.56
CA VAL A 261 -15.64 21.17 -3.28
C VAL A 261 -16.49 20.02 -2.73
N ASP A 262 -17.06 19.22 -3.62
CA ASP A 262 -17.81 18.03 -3.23
C ASP A 262 -16.87 16.94 -2.70
N LEU A 263 -17.22 16.35 -1.57
CA LEU A 263 -16.40 15.31 -0.94
C LEU A 263 -17.10 13.95 -1.05
N VAL A 264 -16.51 13.07 -1.87
CA VAL A 264 -16.93 11.69 -2.05
C VAL A 264 -16.04 10.78 -1.23
N LEU A 265 -16.61 10.05 -0.28
CA LEU A 265 -15.89 9.12 0.58
C LEU A 265 -16.08 7.68 0.12
N PHE A 266 -14.98 7.00 -0.19
CA PHE A 266 -14.94 5.55 -0.38
C PHE A 266 -14.27 4.89 0.83
N LEU A 267 -15.08 4.19 1.61
CA LEU A 267 -14.59 3.24 2.60
C LEU A 267 -14.14 1.98 1.86
N ASN A 268 -12.85 1.93 1.55
CA ASN A 268 -12.28 0.94 0.64
C ASN A 268 -11.78 -0.31 1.39
N LYS A 269 -11.52 -1.37 0.62
CA LYS A 269 -11.01 -2.67 1.07
C LYS A 269 -11.99 -3.42 1.97
N CYS A 270 -13.29 -3.34 1.66
CA CYS A 270 -14.33 -4.05 2.39
C CYS A 270 -14.18 -5.58 2.28
N ASP A 271 -13.67 -6.07 1.17
CA ASP A 271 -13.27 -7.47 0.96
C ASP A 271 -12.26 -7.96 2.01
N ILE A 272 -11.18 -7.20 2.22
CA ILE A 272 -10.14 -7.52 3.20
C ILE A 272 -10.69 -7.37 4.62
N LEU A 273 -11.56 -6.38 4.86
CA LEU A 273 -12.25 -6.23 6.14
C LEU A 273 -13.07 -7.49 6.47
N ALA A 274 -13.93 -7.94 5.55
CA ALA A 274 -14.77 -9.11 5.74
C ALA A 274 -13.93 -10.36 6.05
N SER A 275 -12.84 -10.58 5.29
CA SER A 275 -11.90 -11.68 5.55
C SER A 275 -11.26 -11.61 6.94
N LYS A 276 -10.84 -10.41 7.38
CA LYS A 276 -10.27 -10.19 8.72
C LYS A 276 -11.27 -10.53 9.83
N LEU A 277 -12.49 -10.03 9.72
CA LEU A 277 -13.53 -10.29 10.71
C LEU A 277 -13.88 -11.78 10.76
N GLY A 278 -14.00 -12.44 9.60
CA GLY A 278 -14.24 -13.88 9.47
C GLY A 278 -13.12 -14.75 10.06
N SER A 279 -11.87 -14.28 10.04
CA SER A 279 -10.74 -14.94 10.70
C SER A 279 -10.71 -14.78 12.24
N GLY A 280 -11.68 -14.06 12.81
CA GLY A 280 -11.83 -13.85 14.26
C GLY A 280 -11.11 -12.61 14.81
N ILE A 281 -10.57 -11.74 13.95
CA ILE A 281 -9.97 -10.48 14.40
C ILE A 281 -11.09 -9.54 14.85
N ARG A 282 -11.02 -9.10 16.10
CA ARG A 282 -12.06 -8.24 16.69
C ARG A 282 -11.74 -6.76 16.52
N LEU A 283 -12.64 -6.01 15.87
CA LEU A 283 -12.49 -4.57 15.69
C LEU A 283 -12.43 -3.82 17.02
N ALA A 284 -13.27 -4.19 17.99
CA ALA A 284 -13.34 -3.58 19.32
C ALA A 284 -12.00 -3.60 20.10
N LYS A 285 -11.07 -4.48 19.72
CA LYS A 285 -9.71 -4.49 20.28
C LYS A 285 -8.92 -3.24 19.91
N TYR A 286 -9.10 -2.75 18.68
CA TYR A 286 -8.35 -1.63 18.09
C TYR A 286 -9.15 -0.33 18.10
N VAL A 287 -10.47 -0.40 17.90
CA VAL A 287 -11.36 0.77 17.88
C VAL A 287 -12.28 0.70 19.09
N LYS A 288 -11.85 1.30 20.22
CA LYS A 288 -12.60 1.27 21.48
C LYS A 288 -14.00 1.86 21.37
N SER A 289 -14.16 2.90 20.57
CA SER A 289 -15.45 3.55 20.28
C SER A 289 -16.45 2.64 19.53
N PHE A 290 -16.02 1.48 19.02
CA PHE A 290 -16.92 0.47 18.45
C PHE A 290 -17.74 -0.25 19.53
N GLY A 291 -17.23 -0.34 20.76
CA GLY A 291 -17.94 -0.94 21.90
C GLY A 291 -18.28 -2.41 21.66
N GLU A 292 -19.50 -2.79 22.03
CA GLU A 292 -20.01 -4.17 22.02
C GLU A 292 -20.81 -4.53 20.75
N ARG A 293 -20.65 -3.75 19.67
CA ARG A 293 -21.34 -4.01 18.40
C ARG A 293 -20.89 -5.35 17.78
N PRO A 294 -21.75 -6.00 16.95
CA PRO A 294 -21.40 -7.24 16.27
C PRO A 294 -20.13 -7.10 15.44
N ASN A 295 -19.25 -8.10 15.48
CA ASN A 295 -17.99 -8.12 14.72
C ASN A 295 -18.21 -8.63 13.28
N GLU A 296 -19.20 -8.06 12.61
CA GLU A 296 -19.69 -8.45 11.28
C GLU A 296 -19.47 -7.30 10.28
N SER A 297 -19.24 -7.62 9.01
CA SER A 297 -18.87 -6.60 8.00
C SER A 297 -19.88 -5.47 7.92
N GLU A 298 -21.17 -5.80 7.85
CA GLU A 298 -22.24 -4.80 7.74
C GLU A 298 -22.28 -3.85 8.95
N ALA A 299 -22.16 -4.39 10.16
CA ALA A 299 -22.16 -3.59 11.39
C ALA A 299 -20.93 -2.67 11.47
N VAL A 300 -19.77 -3.18 11.04
CA VAL A 300 -18.52 -2.41 11.00
C VAL A 300 -18.55 -1.32 9.94
N GLU A 301 -19.01 -1.64 8.73
CA GLU A 301 -19.15 -0.70 7.63
C GLU A 301 -20.14 0.43 7.98
N LYS A 302 -21.29 0.08 8.56
CA LYS A 302 -22.27 1.06 9.04
C LYS A 302 -21.68 1.97 10.13
N TYR A 303 -20.89 1.40 11.05
CA TYR A 303 -20.20 2.17 12.07
C TYR A 303 -19.22 3.19 11.45
N PHE A 304 -18.39 2.76 10.51
CA PHE A 304 -17.44 3.65 9.86
C PHE A 304 -18.12 4.70 9.00
N LYS A 305 -19.16 4.35 8.22
CA LYS A 305 -20.00 5.32 7.49
C LYS A 305 -20.53 6.39 8.44
N SER A 306 -21.07 5.99 9.59
CA SER A 306 -21.59 6.94 10.59
C SER A 306 -20.49 7.83 11.16
N LYS A 307 -19.32 7.26 11.51
CA LYS A 307 -18.19 7.99 12.07
C LYS A 307 -17.64 9.04 11.10
N PHE A 308 -17.41 8.68 9.85
CA PHE A 308 -16.90 9.61 8.84
C PHE A 308 -17.94 10.67 8.44
N ASN A 309 -19.23 10.32 8.39
CA ASN A 309 -20.32 11.29 8.18
C ASN A 309 -20.41 12.30 9.33
N ALA A 310 -20.27 11.85 10.58
CA ALA A 310 -20.25 12.75 11.74
C ALA A 310 -19.12 13.79 11.62
N ILE A 311 -17.92 13.36 11.24
CA ILE A 311 -16.77 14.26 10.99
C ILE A 311 -17.08 15.20 9.83
N HIS A 312 -17.61 14.69 8.73
CA HIS A 312 -17.98 15.52 7.58
C HIS A 312 -18.95 16.63 7.99
N ARG A 313 -20.01 16.29 8.75
CA ARG A 313 -21.00 17.26 9.21
C ARG A 313 -20.44 18.28 10.21
N GLU A 314 -19.58 17.84 11.12
CA GLU A 314 -19.03 18.70 12.19
C GLU A 314 -17.95 19.67 11.68
N TYR A 315 -17.09 19.21 10.77
CA TYR A 315 -15.89 19.96 10.38
C TYR A 315 -16.01 20.69 9.05
N SER A 316 -17.08 20.48 8.27
CA SER A 316 -17.28 21.22 7.02
C SER A 316 -17.49 22.72 7.30
N PRO A 317 -16.73 23.63 6.63
CA PRO A 317 -16.90 25.08 6.78
C PRO A 317 -18.31 25.57 6.42
N ILE A 318 -18.95 24.88 5.48
CA ILE A 318 -20.34 25.10 5.04
C ILE A 318 -21.06 23.75 4.97
N PRO A 319 -22.40 23.71 5.06
CA PRO A 319 -23.15 22.49 4.83
C PRO A 319 -22.87 21.90 3.44
N ARG A 320 -22.44 20.64 3.39
CA ARG A 320 -22.18 19.88 2.16
C ARG A 320 -23.03 18.62 2.14
N LYS A 321 -23.40 18.16 0.95
CA LYS A 321 -24.05 16.86 0.78
C LYS A 321 -23.02 15.76 1.05
N TYR A 322 -23.44 14.73 1.77
CA TYR A 322 -22.56 13.61 2.13
C TYR A 322 -22.70 12.48 1.11
N TYR A 323 -21.59 12.11 0.48
CA TYR A 323 -21.48 10.97 -0.42
C TYR A 323 -20.54 9.95 0.20
N GLY A 324 -21.06 8.81 0.64
CA GLY A 324 -20.29 7.82 1.39
C GLY A 324 -20.61 6.39 0.99
N PHE A 325 -19.65 5.72 0.35
CA PHE A 325 -19.81 4.39 -0.23
C PHE A 325 -18.85 3.39 0.41
N CYS A 326 -19.28 2.14 0.52
CA CYS A 326 -18.40 1.02 0.84
C CYS A 326 -17.93 0.44 -0.49
N THR A 327 -16.63 0.29 -0.68
CA THR A 327 -16.07 -0.18 -1.94
C THR A 327 -15.00 -1.24 -1.73
N SER A 328 -14.88 -2.10 -2.74
CA SER A 328 -13.68 -2.88 -2.99
C SER A 328 -13.27 -2.46 -4.40
N VAL A 329 -12.24 -1.64 -4.55
CA VAL A 329 -11.87 -1.03 -5.85
C VAL A 329 -11.51 -2.07 -6.93
N THR A 330 -11.24 -3.32 -6.53
CA THR A 330 -11.11 -4.47 -7.45
C THR A 330 -12.43 -4.87 -8.11
N ASP A 331 -13.58 -4.50 -7.55
CA ASP A 331 -14.90 -4.60 -8.18
C ASP A 331 -15.15 -3.36 -9.05
N THR A 332 -14.74 -3.47 -10.32
CA THR A 332 -14.85 -2.42 -11.34
C THR A 332 -16.30 -2.11 -11.69
N THR A 333 -17.21 -3.09 -11.60
CA THR A 333 -18.64 -2.91 -11.91
C THR A 333 -19.28 -2.00 -10.88
N THR A 334 -19.15 -2.34 -9.59
CA THR A 334 -19.75 -1.55 -8.51
C THR A 334 -19.09 -0.17 -8.41
N THR A 335 -17.76 -0.11 -8.52
CA THR A 335 -17.03 1.16 -8.41
C THR A 335 -17.33 2.08 -9.60
N GLY A 336 -17.37 1.54 -10.83
CA GLY A 336 -17.75 2.28 -12.02
C GLY A 336 -19.19 2.79 -11.95
N GLY A 337 -20.12 1.97 -11.47
CA GLY A 337 -21.51 2.38 -11.24
C GLY A 337 -21.64 3.52 -10.22
N ILE A 338 -20.87 3.49 -9.12
CA ILE A 338 -20.87 4.58 -8.12
C ILE A 338 -20.30 5.87 -8.72
N ILE A 339 -19.21 5.78 -9.48
CA ILE A 339 -18.59 6.94 -10.14
C ILE A 339 -19.54 7.55 -11.16
N ALA A 340 -20.26 6.73 -11.94
CA ALA A 340 -21.20 7.20 -12.95
C ALA A 340 -22.55 7.69 -12.41
N SER A 341 -22.97 7.26 -11.21
CA SER A 341 -24.26 7.62 -10.61
C SER A 341 -24.17 8.64 -9.46
N GLY A 342 -22.97 8.82 -8.91
CA GLY A 342 -22.71 9.64 -7.73
C GLY A 342 -22.08 11.00 -7.99
N MET A 343 -21.72 11.29 -9.24
CA MET A 343 -21.19 12.59 -9.69
C MET A 343 -22.10 13.19 -10.75
#